data_AF-A0A8X8GDS0-F1
#
_entry.id   AF-A0A8X8GDS0-F1
#
_cell.length_a   1.000
_cell.length_b   1.000
_cell.length_c   1.000
_cell.angle_alpha   90.00
_cell.angle_beta   90.00
_cell.angle_gamma   90.00
#
_symmetry.space_group_name_H-M   'P 1'
#
loop_
_entity.id
_entity.type
_entity.pdbx_description
1 polymer ?
#
loop_
_entity_poly.entity_id
_entity_poly.type
_entity_poly.pdbx_seq_one_letter_code
_entity_poly.pdbx_strand_id
1 'polypeptide(L)'
;MAAAEKRAQEAAKQVKQLKAKRDMVEARKLQSLLKGQRSDDTRRKILVGALVLDMMERDESTRQRFMDRLDKYLTRADDRALFQLPIPEEK
;
A
#
# COMPACT_ATOMS: atom_id res chain seq x y z
N MET A 1 -52.91 -18.16 -11.57
CA MET A 1 -51.73 -18.42 -10.72
C MET A 1 -50.41 -18.36 -11.50
N ALA A 2 -50.29 -19.00 -12.68
CA ALA A 2 -49.05 -19.02 -13.49
C ALA A 2 -48.45 -17.64 -13.88
N ALA A 3 -49.27 -16.62 -14.13
CA ALA A 3 -48.77 -15.28 -14.49
C ALA A 3 -48.08 -14.55 -13.31
N ALA A 4 -48.50 -14.82 -12.07
CA ALA A 4 -47.88 -14.24 -10.88
C ALA A 4 -46.53 -14.88 -10.58
N GLU A 5 -46.42 -16.21 -10.75
CA GLU A 5 -45.16 -16.95 -10.59
C GLU A 5 -44.12 -16.54 -11.63
N LYS A 6 -44.52 -16.35 -12.89
CA LYS A 6 -43.62 -15.90 -13.95
C LYS A 6 -43.05 -14.50 -13.65
N ARG A 7 -43.90 -13.58 -13.18
CA ARG A 7 -43.46 -12.24 -12.74
C ARG A 7 -42.55 -12.30 -11.52
N ALA A 8 -42.82 -13.18 -10.56
CA ALA A 8 -41.95 -13.38 -9.40
C ALA A 8 -40.58 -13.93 -9.79
N GLN A 9 -40.51 -14.86 -10.75
CA GLN A 9 -39.25 -15.40 -11.27
C GLN A 9 -38.46 -14.36 -12.08
N GLU A 10 -39.13 -13.55 -12.90
CA GLU A 10 -38.50 -12.45 -13.64
C GLU A 10 -37.96 -11.38 -12.67
N ALA A 11 -38.73 -11.00 -11.66
CA ALA A 11 -38.29 -10.08 -10.61
C ALA A 11 -37.09 -10.63 -9.82
N ALA A 12 -37.11 -11.92 -9.46
CA ALA A 12 -35.98 -12.56 -8.77
C ALA A 12 -34.69 -12.58 -9.62
N LYS A 13 -34.82 -12.83 -10.93
CA LYS A 13 -33.69 -12.76 -11.88
C LYS A 13 -33.15 -11.33 -11.98
N GLN A 14 -34.02 -10.33 -12.08
CA GLN A 14 -33.61 -8.92 -12.10
C GLN A 14 -32.92 -8.51 -10.80
N VAL A 15 -33.45 -8.90 -9.64
CA VAL A 15 -32.81 -8.61 -8.34
C VAL A 15 -31.42 -9.24 -8.26
N LYS A 16 -31.25 -10.49 -8.73
CA LYS A 16 -29.95 -11.16 -8.75
C LYS A 16 -28.95 -10.43 -9.67
N GLN A 17 -29.40 -10.00 -10.85
CA GLN A 17 -28.57 -9.22 -11.77
C GLN A 17 -28.16 -7.85 -11.19
N LEU A 18 -29.10 -7.16 -10.55
CA LEU A 18 -28.84 -5.85 -9.92
C LEU A 18 -27.87 -5.98 -8.74
N LYS A 19 -28.01 -7.01 -7.90
CA LYS A 19 -27.05 -7.30 -6.82
C LYS A 19 -25.65 -7.57 -7.37
N ALA A 20 -25.53 -8.45 -8.36
CA ALA A 20 -24.23 -8.73 -9.00
C ALA A 20 -23.57 -7.47 -9.58
N LYS A 21 -24.35 -6.59 -10.24
CA LYS A 21 -23.84 -5.30 -10.75
C LYS A 21 -23.39 -4.38 -9.62
N ARG A 22 -24.13 -4.31 -8.52
CA ARG A 22 -23.78 -3.51 -7.33
C ARG A 22 -22.47 -3.99 -6.73
N ASP A 23 -22.33 -5.29 -6.51
CA ASP A 23 -21.13 -5.88 -5.89
C ASP A 23 -19.89 -5.64 -6.76
N MET A 24 -20.01 -5.73 -8.09
CA MET A 24 -18.92 -5.38 -9.02
C MET A 24 -18.49 -3.92 -8.92
N VAL A 25 -19.43 -2.98 -8.77
CA VAL A 25 -19.12 -1.54 -8.64
C VAL A 25 -18.47 -1.24 -7.30
N GLU A 26 -18.95 -1.83 -6.21
CA GLU A 26 -18.35 -1.68 -4.87
C GLU A 26 -16.92 -2.25 -4.83
N ALA A 27 -16.70 -3.43 -5.43
CA ALA A 27 -15.36 -4.01 -5.54
C ALA A 27 -14.39 -3.12 -6.33
N ARG A 28 -14.84 -2.52 -7.45
CA ARG A 28 -14.03 -1.56 -8.23
C ARG A 28 -13.70 -0.29 -7.45
N LYS A 29 -14.66 0.27 -6.70
CA LYS A 29 -14.43 1.42 -5.83
C LYS A 29 -13.39 1.12 -4.75
N LEU A 30 -13.53 -0.02 -4.08
CA LEU A 30 -12.57 -0.45 -3.07
C LEU A 30 -11.17 -0.63 -3.66
N GLN A 31 -11.05 -1.27 -4.83
CA GLN A 31 -9.77 -1.41 -5.53
C GLN A 31 -9.15 -0.06 -5.90
N SER A 32 -9.94 0.91 -6.37
CA SER A 32 -9.45 2.25 -6.70
C SER A 32 -8.96 3.00 -5.47
N LEU A 33 -9.70 2.92 -4.35
CA LEU A 33 -9.32 3.53 -3.09
C LEU A 33 -8.03 2.93 -2.53
N LEU A 34 -7.92 1.60 -2.54
CA LEU A 34 -6.71 0.90 -2.11
C LEU A 34 -5.50 1.25 -2.99
N LYS A 35 -5.70 1.42 -4.31
CA LYS A 35 -4.65 1.88 -5.22
C LYS A 35 -4.20 3.31 -4.89
N GLY A 36 -5.14 4.23 -4.68
CA GLY A 36 -4.83 5.61 -4.29
C GLY A 36 -4.10 5.70 -2.95
N GLN A 37 -4.55 4.94 -1.94
CA GLN A 37 -3.89 4.91 -0.63
C GLN A 37 -2.46 4.38 -0.71
N ARG A 38 -2.20 3.35 -1.54
CA ARG A 38 -0.85 2.85 -1.77
C ARG A 38 0.02 3.89 -2.48
N SER A 39 -0.49 4.57 -3.50
CA SER A 39 0.28 5.61 -4.20
C SER A 39 0.63 6.78 -3.29
N ASP A 40 -0.31 7.21 -2.43
CA ASP A 40 -0.09 8.30 -1.49
C ASP A 40 0.92 7.93 -0.40
N ASP A 41 0.85 6.70 0.13
CA ASP A 41 1.83 6.20 1.09
C ASP A 41 3.23 6.08 0.48
N THR A 42 3.36 5.58 -0.74
CA THR A 42 4.63 5.55 -1.47
C THR A 42 5.18 6.97 -1.67
N ARG A 43 4.36 7.92 -2.13
CA ARG A 43 4.78 9.32 -2.30
C ARG A 43 5.21 9.95 -0.98
N ARG A 44 4.48 9.72 0.11
CA ARG A 44 4.82 10.20 1.46
C ARG A 44 6.18 9.70 1.89
N LYS A 45 6.46 8.40 1.74
CA LYS A 45 7.76 7.80 2.11
C LYS A 45 8.92 8.36 1.29
N ILE A 46 8.73 8.56 -0.02
CA ILE A 46 9.74 9.16 -0.90
C ILE A 46 10.07 10.59 -0.47
N LEU A 47 9.06 11.42 -0.20
CA LEU A 47 9.27 12.82 0.21
C LEU A 47 10.00 12.93 1.55
N VAL A 48 9.61 12.11 2.54
CA VAL A 48 10.28 12.06 3.83
C VAL A 48 11.74 11.60 3.66
N GLY A 49 11.98 10.57 2.85
CA GLY A 49 13.33 10.09 2.54
C GLY A 49 14.20 11.15 1.89
N ALA A 50 13.67 11.88 0.90
CA ALA A 50 14.38 12.96 0.22
C ALA A 50 14.79 14.08 1.18
N LEU A 51 13.90 14.49 2.10
CA LEU A 51 14.21 15.49 3.11
C LEU A 51 15.32 15.02 4.06
N VAL A 52 15.24 13.78 4.55
CA VAL A 52 16.25 13.23 5.46
C VAL A 52 17.62 13.16 4.78
N LEU A 53 17.68 12.73 3.51
CA LEU A 53 18.94 12.73 2.75
C LEU A 53 19.55 14.13 2.63
N ASP A 54 18.75 15.15 2.28
CA ASP A 54 19.22 16.55 2.22
C ASP A 54 19.72 17.04 3.60
N MET A 55 19.05 16.66 4.70
CA MET A 55 19.55 16.96 6.06
C MET A 55 20.88 16.28 6.38
N MET A 56 21.06 15.03 5.94
CA MET A 56 22.32 14.28 6.14
C MET A 56 23.46 14.83 5.30
N GLU A 57 23.19 15.40 4.12
CA GLU A 57 24.20 16.04 3.27
C GLU A 57 24.69 17.38 3.85
N ARG A 58 23.82 18.12 4.53
CA ARG A 58 24.13 19.43 5.11
C ARG A 58 24.88 19.37 6.43
N ASP A 59 24.69 18.32 7.22
CA ASP A 59 25.26 18.18 8.56
C ASP A 59 25.73 16.74 8.84
N GLU A 60 27.05 16.57 8.94
CA GLU A 60 27.70 15.29 9.20
C GLU A 60 27.29 14.68 10.55
N SER A 61 27.01 15.51 11.57
CA SER A 61 26.55 15.00 12.87
C SER A 61 25.14 14.41 12.79
N THR A 62 24.29 14.98 11.93
CA THR A 62 22.98 14.43 11.61
C THR A 62 23.11 13.17 10.79
N ARG A 63 24.01 13.14 9.81
CA ARG A 63 24.34 11.94 9.03
C ARG A 63 24.69 10.76 9.93
N GLN A 64 25.66 10.92 10.82
CA GLN A 64 26.09 9.86 11.74
C GLN A 64 24.93 9.34 12.60
N ARG A 65 24.13 10.23 13.19
CA ARG A 65 22.95 9.85 13.99
C ARG A 65 21.93 9.03 13.20
N PHE A 66 21.72 9.34 11.92
CA PHE A 66 20.84 8.55 11.06
C PHE A 66 21.45 7.22 10.65
N MET A 67 22.75 7.18 10.32
CA MET A 67 23.44 5.93 9.98
C MET A 67 23.43 4.95 11.16
N ASP A 68 23.66 5.41 12.39
CA ASP A 68 23.57 4.58 13.61
C ASP A 68 22.17 4.00 13.83
N ARG A 69 21.13 4.76 13.46
CA ARG A 69 19.74 4.31 13.54
C ARG A 69 19.41 3.30 12.43
N LEU A 70 19.88 3.55 11.21
CA LEU A 70 19.72 2.63 10.07
C LEU A 70 20.42 1.30 10.33
N ASP A 71 21.60 1.33 10.95
CA ASP A 71 22.34 0.13 11.37
C ASP A 71 21.55 -0.75 12.34
N LYS A 72 20.75 -0.15 13.23
CA LYS A 72 19.91 -0.92 14.17
C LYS A 72 18.56 -1.33 13.59
N TYR A 73 18.06 -0.58 12.60
CA TYR A 73 16.73 -0.77 12.04
C TYR A 73 16.71 -1.77 10.87
N LEU A 74 17.70 -1.69 9.98
CA LEU A 74 17.77 -2.53 8.78
C LEU A 74 18.33 -3.91 9.13
N THR A 75 17.60 -4.96 8.78
CA THR A 75 18.02 -6.35 9.05
C THR A 75 18.44 -7.09 7.78
N ARG A 76 17.88 -6.71 6.62
CA ARG A 76 18.17 -7.37 5.34
C ARG A 76 19.49 -6.89 4.76
N ALA A 77 20.32 -7.83 4.28
CA ALA A 77 21.62 -7.53 3.68
C ALA A 77 21.51 -6.56 2.49
N ASP A 78 20.54 -6.77 1.59
CA ASP A 78 20.33 -5.91 0.41
C ASP A 78 20.06 -4.45 0.80
N ASP A 79 19.18 -4.24 1.78
CA ASP A 79 18.81 -2.89 2.24
C ASP A 79 20.00 -2.21 2.95
N ARG A 80 20.78 -2.96 3.72
CA ARG A 80 21.99 -2.47 4.40
C ARG A 80 23.10 -2.09 3.43
N ALA A 81 23.25 -2.83 2.33
CA ALA A 81 24.22 -2.53 1.28
C ALA A 81 23.98 -1.15 0.63
N LEU A 82 22.72 -0.69 0.53
CA LEU A 82 22.39 0.66 0.02
C LEU A 82 23.02 1.78 0.85
N PHE A 83 23.30 1.51 2.14
CA PHE A 83 23.89 2.46 3.08
C PHE A 83 25.31 2.08 3.49
N GLN A 84 25.93 1.10 2.81
CA GLN A 84 27.28 0.61 3.11
C GLN A 84 27.44 0.10 4.56
N LEU A 85 26.35 -0.43 5.13
CA LEU A 85 26.34 -0.99 6.47
C LEU A 85 26.83 -2.44 6.47
N PRO A 86 27.49 -2.91 7.55
CA PRO A 86 27.99 -4.28 7.64
C PRO A 86 26.83 -5.28 7.59
N ILE A 87 27.04 -6.44 6.98
CA ILE A 87 26.01 -7.49 6.98
C ILE A 87 25.89 -8.04 8.42
N PRO A 88 24.68 -8.14 9.01
CA PRO A 88 24.53 -8.71 10.32
C PRO A 88 24.90 -10.19 10.22
N GLU A 89 25.83 -10.66 11.05
CA GLU A 89 26.11 -12.09 11.12
C GLU A 89 24.83 -12.84 11.51
N GLU A 90 24.48 -13.85 10.72
CA GLU A 90 23.37 -14.75 11.03
C GLU A 90 23.59 -15.31 12.44
N LYS A 91 22.61 -15.11 13.32
CA LYS A 91 22.54 -15.81 14.60
C LYS A 91 21.95 -17.20 14.41
#